data_AF-A0A7X0XJQ9-F1
#
_entry.id   AF-A0A7X0XJQ9-F1
#
_cell.length_a   1.000
_cell.length_b   1.000
_cell.length_c   1.000
_cell.angle_alpha   90.00
_cell.angle_beta   90.00
_cell.angle_gamma   90.00
#
_symmetry.space_group_name_H-M   'P 1'
#
loop_
_entity.id
_entity.type
_entity.pdbx_description
1 polymer ?
#
loop_
_entity_poly.entity_id
_entity_poly.type
_entity_poly.pdbx_seq_one_letter_code
_entity_poly.pdbx_strand_id
1 'polypeptide(L)'
;MKKSKLIIASSIILIFAIGILFTVHTMEKQTQSKPPSQKNPTTTDVKQISAQTQKTLQAIANSGGDTKSQKQLTQLLNTTKQFKHTKSTNSDYIQQVTACLQTLQDYKSGKADKKALGKVYPAFVATEKQLPDITKTTQYQWFYAAAANYEQGLKQKGVITLTMVGDNSFGTYPETPEHLKFDNVFKKNNGTDTYVYQNCLPWFKSDDYTVINAESAFTTATKAEVKMWRIKSDPAHVAFLPASGIEAANLANNHTMDYFQVGYDDTLKAFKDNDIPVFNKDMPLITKIGGIKTVFLGYDCRSSQQSPSYLAQIKADVKKYKKDDTLVIVNMHWGVEYHETPVDYQTQFGHAIIDAGADIIMGSHPHRLESVEKYNDKYIVYSMGDFAFGADPTLLSRMTSMFRLRFTEENNQITLKSISIVPTYENSDGSLNENNYQPLPVFGADAKKIVNELIRISKPINGGVTTYDYFDPF
;
A
#
# COMPACT_ATOMS: atom_id res chain seq x y z
N MET A 1 9.38 -24.99 -90.44
CA MET A 1 9.79 -26.33 -89.93
C MET A 1 9.02 -26.64 -88.65
N LYS A 2 8.32 -27.79 -88.64
CA LYS A 2 7.84 -28.63 -87.51
C LYS A 2 7.21 -27.94 -86.28
N LYS A 3 5.88 -27.97 -86.08
CA LYS A 3 4.98 -29.05 -85.58
C LYS A 3 5.14 -29.41 -84.09
N SER A 4 3.97 -29.54 -83.43
CA SER A 4 3.61 -30.32 -82.22
C SER A 4 3.79 -29.59 -80.87
N LYS A 5 2.92 -29.62 -79.84
CA LYS A 5 1.76 -30.47 -79.41
C LYS A 5 0.78 -29.59 -78.58
N LEU A 6 -0.55 -29.66 -78.77
CA LEU A 6 -1.55 -30.50 -78.05
C LEU A 6 -1.72 -30.10 -76.56
N ILE A 7 -2.74 -29.32 -76.19
CA ILE A 7 -4.07 -29.75 -75.69
C ILE A 7 -3.97 -30.89 -74.65
N ILE A 8 -3.86 -30.56 -73.35
CA ILE A 8 -4.50 -31.25 -72.21
C ILE A 8 -4.51 -30.26 -71.02
N ALA A 9 -5.56 -29.46 -70.86
CA ALA A 9 -5.71 -28.60 -69.66
C ALA A 9 -7.19 -28.35 -69.30
N SER A 10 -8.03 -29.38 -69.35
CA SER A 10 -9.43 -29.24 -68.93
C SER A 10 -10.00 -30.42 -68.14
N SER A 11 -9.20 -31.45 -67.85
CA SER A 11 -9.67 -32.63 -67.09
C SER A 11 -8.98 -32.83 -65.73
N ILE A 12 -8.01 -31.99 -65.35
CA ILE A 12 -7.29 -32.11 -64.06
C ILE A 12 -7.88 -31.16 -62.99
N ILE A 13 -8.63 -30.14 -63.38
CA ILE A 13 -9.21 -29.16 -62.44
C ILE A 13 -10.46 -29.69 -61.74
N LEU A 14 -11.18 -30.67 -62.32
CA LEU A 14 -12.41 -31.19 -61.73
C LEU A 14 -12.20 -32.28 -60.67
N ILE A 15 -11.05 -32.97 -60.65
CA ILE A 15 -10.76 -34.02 -59.65
C ILE A 15 -10.17 -33.43 -58.37
N PHE A 16 -9.47 -32.28 -58.44
CA PHE A 16 -8.98 -31.58 -57.24
C PHE A 16 -10.09 -30.84 -56.49
N ALA A 17 -11.16 -30.39 -57.16
CA ALA A 17 -12.28 -29.71 -56.51
C ALA A 17 -13.16 -30.65 -55.65
N ILE A 18 -13.29 -31.93 -56.05
CA ILE A 18 -14.12 -32.91 -55.32
C ILE A 18 -13.31 -33.53 -54.15
N GLY A 19 -11.99 -33.68 -54.29
CA GLY A 19 -11.11 -34.12 -53.19
C GLY A 19 -10.94 -33.08 -52.08
N ILE A 20 -11.03 -31.79 -52.38
CA ILE A 20 -10.96 -30.73 -51.36
C ILE A 20 -12.29 -30.60 -50.60
N LEU A 21 -13.44 -30.84 -51.23
CA LEU A 21 -14.72 -30.84 -50.51
C LEU A 21 -14.91 -32.03 -49.56
N PHE A 22 -14.35 -33.21 -49.86
CA PHE A 22 -14.46 -34.39 -48.97
C PHE A 22 -13.46 -34.38 -47.80
N THR A 23 -12.31 -33.74 -47.97
CA THR A 23 -11.30 -33.62 -46.90
C THR A 23 -11.63 -32.47 -45.92
N VAL A 24 -12.40 -31.46 -46.35
CA VAL A 24 -12.86 -30.35 -45.49
C VAL A 24 -14.14 -30.70 -44.71
N HIS A 25 -14.84 -31.79 -45.05
CA HIS A 25 -16.06 -32.20 -44.33
C HIS A 25 -15.84 -33.32 -43.29
N THR A 26 -14.61 -33.82 -43.10
CA THR A 26 -14.32 -34.94 -42.19
C THR A 26 -13.27 -34.68 -41.10
N MET A 27 -12.71 -33.47 -41.01
CA MET A 27 -11.84 -33.10 -39.89
C MET A 27 -12.14 -31.69 -39.37
N GLU A 28 -13.26 -31.57 -38.67
CA GLU A 28 -13.44 -30.74 -37.45
C GLU A 28 -14.89 -30.88 -36.95
N LYS A 29 -15.32 -32.13 -36.68
CA LYS A 29 -16.08 -32.31 -35.44
C LYS A 29 -15.07 -32.21 -34.31
N GLN A 30 -14.63 -30.97 -34.01
CA GLN A 30 -14.31 -30.66 -32.64
C GLN A 30 -15.55 -31.10 -31.87
N THR A 31 -15.40 -32.17 -31.10
CA THR A 31 -16.28 -32.42 -29.98
C THR A 31 -16.29 -31.12 -29.20
N GLN A 32 -17.30 -30.29 -29.44
CA GLN A 32 -17.76 -29.34 -28.43
C GLN A 32 -18.05 -30.24 -27.23
N SER A 33 -17.06 -30.36 -26.34
CA SER A 33 -17.28 -30.99 -25.05
C SER A 33 -18.48 -30.24 -24.48
N LYS A 34 -19.60 -30.95 -24.31
CA LYS A 34 -20.74 -30.42 -23.58
C LYS A 34 -20.17 -29.69 -22.36
N PRO A 35 -20.60 -28.44 -22.07
CA PRO A 35 -20.21 -27.78 -20.84
C PRO A 35 -20.40 -28.79 -19.71
N PRO A 36 -19.39 -29.01 -18.84
CA PRO A 36 -19.49 -30.03 -17.80
C PRO A 36 -20.82 -29.86 -17.09
N SER A 37 -21.61 -30.93 -17.00
CA SER A 37 -22.95 -30.84 -16.43
C SER A 37 -22.83 -30.25 -15.04
N GLN A 38 -23.41 -29.08 -14.82
CA GLN A 38 -23.34 -28.43 -13.50
C GLN A 38 -23.86 -29.41 -12.44
N LYS A 39 -23.24 -29.46 -11.25
CA LYS A 39 -23.63 -30.37 -10.16
C LYS A 39 -24.34 -29.63 -9.03
N ASN A 40 -25.18 -30.33 -8.27
CA ASN A 40 -25.73 -29.76 -7.04
C ASN A 40 -24.62 -29.72 -5.97
N PRO A 41 -24.47 -28.61 -5.22
CA PRO A 41 -23.42 -28.50 -4.21
C PRO A 41 -23.72 -29.36 -2.98
N THR A 42 -22.79 -30.25 -2.65
CA THR A 42 -22.82 -31.03 -1.41
C THR A 42 -22.22 -30.26 -0.24
N THR A 43 -22.45 -30.71 0.98
CA THR A 43 -21.80 -30.15 2.18
C THR A 43 -20.27 -30.24 2.09
N THR A 44 -19.73 -31.31 1.50
CA THR A 44 -18.28 -31.47 1.28
C THR A 44 -17.75 -30.41 0.33
N ASP A 45 -18.46 -30.12 -0.76
CA ASP A 45 -18.07 -29.07 -1.71
C ASP A 45 -18.00 -27.70 -1.02
N VAL A 46 -19.01 -27.37 -0.21
CA VAL A 46 -19.07 -26.10 0.55
C VAL A 46 -17.91 -25.99 1.55
N LYS A 47 -17.57 -27.07 2.27
CA LYS A 47 -16.42 -27.09 3.18
C LYS A 47 -15.10 -26.86 2.44
N GLN A 48 -14.93 -27.45 1.26
CA GLN A 48 -13.73 -27.24 0.45
C GLN A 48 -13.66 -25.81 -0.11
N ILE A 49 -14.76 -25.28 -0.63
CA ILE A 49 -14.82 -23.94 -1.22
C ILE A 49 -14.61 -22.86 -0.17
N SER A 50 -15.19 -22.99 1.02
CA SER A 50 -14.97 -22.05 2.12
C SER A 50 -13.50 -22.02 2.57
N ALA A 51 -12.87 -23.18 2.76
CA ALA A 51 -11.44 -23.26 3.10
C ALA A 51 -10.54 -22.70 2.00
N GLN A 52 -10.84 -22.99 0.74
CA GLN A 52 -10.10 -22.46 -0.41
C GLN A 52 -10.30 -20.94 -0.55
N THR A 53 -11.49 -20.43 -0.27
CA THR A 53 -11.81 -19.00 -0.27
C THR A 53 -10.94 -18.27 0.73
N GLN A 54 -10.93 -18.70 2.01
CA GLN A 54 -10.10 -18.08 3.04
C GLN A 54 -8.62 -18.03 2.64
N LYS A 55 -8.07 -19.14 2.14
CA LYS A 55 -6.66 -19.21 1.67
C LYS A 55 -6.40 -18.26 0.50
N THR A 56 -7.33 -18.18 -0.45
CA THR A 56 -7.20 -17.33 -1.64
C THR A 56 -7.24 -15.86 -1.26
N LEU A 57 -8.15 -15.45 -0.37
CA LEU A 57 -8.23 -14.07 0.14
C LEU A 57 -6.91 -13.66 0.80
N GLN A 58 -6.37 -14.51 1.69
CA GLN A 58 -5.10 -14.24 2.35
C GLN A 58 -3.94 -14.15 1.35
N ALA A 59 -3.90 -15.04 0.36
CA ALA A 59 -2.86 -15.04 -0.67
C ALA A 59 -2.90 -13.76 -1.52
N ILE A 60 -4.09 -13.27 -1.89
CA ILE A 60 -4.27 -12.00 -2.61
C ILE A 60 -3.78 -10.85 -1.73
N ALA A 61 -4.27 -10.74 -0.50
CA ALA A 61 -3.93 -9.66 0.41
C ALA A 61 -2.41 -9.57 0.66
N ASN A 62 -1.77 -10.70 1.02
CA ASN A 62 -0.35 -10.73 1.38
C ASN A 62 0.60 -10.49 0.19
N SER A 63 0.13 -10.74 -1.03
CA SER A 63 0.93 -10.55 -2.25
C SER A 63 0.65 -9.24 -2.96
N GLY A 64 -0.28 -8.41 -2.45
CA GLY A 64 -0.76 -7.23 -3.16
C GLY A 64 -1.45 -7.59 -4.49
N GLY A 65 -1.99 -8.81 -4.63
CA GLY A 65 -2.70 -9.28 -5.82
C GLY A 65 -1.81 -9.72 -6.98
N ASP A 66 -0.68 -10.36 -6.69
CA ASP A 66 0.28 -10.85 -7.69
C ASP A 66 -0.31 -11.88 -8.69
N THR A 67 0.47 -12.21 -9.72
CA THR A 67 0.03 -13.17 -10.76
C THR A 67 -0.32 -14.56 -10.20
N LYS A 68 0.37 -15.01 -9.14
CA LYS A 68 0.15 -16.34 -8.54
C LYS A 68 -1.18 -16.41 -7.81
N SER A 69 -1.47 -15.42 -6.97
CA SER A 69 -2.75 -15.30 -6.25
C SER A 69 -3.92 -15.08 -7.21
N GLN A 70 -3.74 -14.33 -8.31
CA GLN A 70 -4.79 -14.20 -9.34
C GLN A 70 -5.12 -15.52 -10.04
N LYS A 71 -4.13 -16.39 -10.27
CA LYS A 71 -4.38 -17.75 -10.79
C LYS A 71 -5.21 -18.58 -9.82
N GLN A 72 -4.92 -18.49 -8.51
CA GLN A 72 -5.71 -19.16 -7.48
C GLN A 72 -7.15 -18.65 -7.44
N LEU A 73 -7.35 -17.33 -7.50
CA LEU A 73 -8.68 -16.71 -7.58
C LEU A 73 -9.46 -17.21 -8.79
N THR A 74 -8.82 -17.21 -9.97
CA THR A 74 -9.44 -17.66 -11.22
C THR A 74 -9.83 -19.14 -11.16
N GLN A 75 -8.97 -19.99 -10.60
CA GLN A 75 -9.26 -21.41 -10.45
C GLN A 75 -10.41 -21.66 -9.46
N LEU A 76 -10.43 -20.96 -8.33
CA LEU A 76 -11.51 -21.05 -7.35
C LEU A 76 -12.83 -20.58 -7.97
N LEU A 77 -12.84 -19.43 -8.64
CA LEU A 77 -14.02 -18.88 -9.31
C LEU A 77 -14.56 -19.82 -10.40
N ASN A 78 -13.68 -20.46 -11.17
CA ASN A 78 -14.10 -21.45 -12.15
C ASN A 78 -14.71 -22.68 -11.49
N THR A 79 -14.17 -23.13 -10.36
CA THR A 79 -14.74 -24.22 -9.56
C THR A 79 -16.14 -23.88 -9.06
N THR A 80 -16.36 -22.68 -8.52
CA THR A 80 -17.67 -22.29 -8.00
C THR A 80 -18.73 -22.16 -9.09
N LYS A 81 -18.34 -21.77 -10.31
CA LYS A 81 -19.23 -21.69 -11.50
C LYS A 81 -19.71 -23.05 -12.03
N GLN A 82 -19.15 -24.17 -11.55
CA GLN A 82 -19.58 -25.52 -11.94
C GLN A 82 -20.84 -26.00 -11.20
N PHE A 83 -21.34 -25.26 -10.20
CA PHE A 83 -22.50 -25.67 -9.41
C PHE A 83 -23.80 -25.09 -9.96
N LYS A 84 -24.90 -25.86 -9.87
CA LYS A 84 -26.24 -25.42 -10.24
C LYS A 84 -26.81 -24.49 -9.17
N HIS A 85 -27.59 -23.50 -9.62
CA HIS A 85 -28.49 -22.76 -8.75
C HIS A 85 -29.73 -23.59 -8.45
N THR A 86 -29.90 -23.97 -7.19
CA THR A 86 -31.05 -24.72 -6.65
C THR A 86 -31.55 -24.05 -5.38
N LYS A 87 -32.77 -24.38 -4.94
CA LYS A 87 -33.30 -23.92 -3.65
C LYS A 87 -32.69 -24.73 -2.50
N SER A 88 -31.47 -24.41 -2.10
CA SER A 88 -30.80 -25.03 -0.93
C SER A 88 -29.76 -24.09 -0.33
N THR A 89 -29.53 -24.19 0.98
CA THR A 89 -28.54 -23.38 1.72
C THR A 89 -27.13 -23.49 1.12
N ASN A 90 -26.73 -24.70 0.68
CA ASN A 90 -25.43 -24.91 0.03
C ASN A 90 -25.35 -24.15 -1.30
N SER A 91 -26.40 -24.19 -2.11
CA SER A 91 -26.47 -23.46 -3.38
C SER A 91 -26.44 -21.96 -3.17
N ASP A 92 -27.17 -21.45 -2.17
CA ASP A 92 -27.20 -20.03 -1.85
C ASP A 92 -25.80 -19.54 -1.45
N TYR A 93 -25.10 -20.26 -0.59
CA TYR A 93 -23.72 -19.94 -0.22
C TYR A 93 -22.78 -19.92 -1.44
N ILE A 94 -22.81 -20.95 -2.28
CA ILE A 94 -21.96 -21.02 -3.48
C ILE A 94 -22.24 -19.86 -4.44
N GLN A 95 -23.51 -19.47 -4.59
CA GLN A 95 -23.88 -18.32 -5.41
C GLN A 95 -23.30 -17.02 -4.84
N GLN A 96 -23.45 -16.77 -3.53
CA GLN A 96 -23.00 -15.51 -2.93
C GLN A 96 -21.47 -15.41 -2.86
N VAL A 97 -20.76 -16.50 -2.56
CA VAL A 97 -19.28 -16.50 -2.60
C VAL A 97 -18.77 -16.30 -4.02
N THR A 98 -19.43 -16.89 -5.03
CA THR A 98 -19.10 -16.66 -6.45
C THR A 98 -19.22 -15.20 -6.83
N ALA A 99 -20.28 -14.51 -6.39
CA ALA A 99 -20.47 -13.09 -6.65
C ALA A 99 -19.37 -12.22 -6.02
N CYS A 100 -18.97 -12.52 -4.78
CA CYS A 100 -17.88 -11.81 -4.11
C CYS A 100 -16.54 -12.07 -4.82
N LEU A 101 -16.22 -13.32 -5.17
CA LEU A 101 -15.00 -13.69 -5.90
C LEU A 101 -14.94 -13.06 -7.31
N GLN A 102 -16.07 -13.01 -8.02
CA GLN A 102 -16.15 -12.31 -9.31
C GLN A 102 -15.86 -10.81 -9.13
N THR A 103 -16.41 -10.19 -8.09
CA THR A 103 -16.15 -8.78 -7.78
C THR A 103 -14.66 -8.52 -7.53
N LEU A 104 -13.97 -9.42 -6.81
CA LEU A 104 -12.52 -9.35 -6.64
C LEU A 104 -11.78 -9.39 -7.99
N GLN A 105 -12.18 -10.27 -8.90
CA GLN A 105 -11.60 -10.35 -10.24
C GLN A 105 -11.89 -9.07 -11.06
N ASP A 106 -13.08 -8.50 -10.92
CA ASP A 106 -13.50 -7.31 -11.65
C ASP A 106 -12.71 -6.07 -11.21
N TYR A 107 -12.41 -5.93 -9.92
CA TYR A 107 -11.49 -4.90 -9.41
C TYR A 107 -10.13 -4.94 -10.13
N LYS A 108 -9.51 -6.11 -10.23
CA LYS A 108 -8.19 -6.29 -10.88
C LYS A 108 -8.21 -5.88 -12.36
N SER A 109 -9.36 -6.02 -13.01
CA SER A 109 -9.56 -5.67 -14.42
C SER A 109 -10.02 -4.22 -14.64
N GLY A 110 -10.21 -3.44 -13.57
CA GLY A 110 -10.73 -2.08 -13.64
C GLY A 110 -12.22 -1.98 -13.99
N LYS A 111 -12.97 -3.09 -13.88
CA LYS A 111 -14.40 -3.17 -14.23
C LYS A 111 -15.35 -2.87 -13.07
N ALA A 112 -14.84 -2.79 -11.85
CA ALA A 112 -15.62 -2.58 -10.64
C ALA A 112 -15.24 -1.26 -9.96
N ASP A 113 -16.26 -0.49 -9.57
CA ASP A 113 -16.09 0.67 -8.70
C ASP A 113 -15.79 0.25 -7.25
N LYS A 114 -15.21 1.15 -6.44
CA LYS A 114 -14.82 0.86 -5.05
C LYS A 114 -15.95 0.26 -4.19
N LYS A 115 -17.23 0.56 -4.47
CA LYS A 115 -18.41 0.07 -3.71
C LYS A 115 -18.96 -1.27 -4.19
N ALA A 116 -18.39 -1.86 -5.24
CA ALA A 116 -18.92 -3.09 -5.84
C ALA A 116 -19.02 -4.24 -4.83
N LEU A 117 -18.01 -4.44 -3.97
CA LEU A 117 -18.04 -5.50 -2.97
C LEU A 117 -19.13 -5.28 -1.92
N GLY A 118 -19.35 -4.05 -1.45
CA GLY A 118 -20.41 -3.75 -0.46
C GLY A 118 -21.82 -4.06 -0.97
N LYS A 119 -22.03 -4.11 -2.30
CA LYS A 119 -23.32 -4.48 -2.90
C LYS A 119 -23.62 -5.98 -2.80
N VAL A 120 -22.60 -6.84 -2.73
CA VAL A 120 -22.75 -8.31 -2.74
C VAL A 120 -22.36 -8.98 -1.43
N TYR A 121 -21.45 -8.38 -0.67
CA TYR A 121 -20.91 -8.93 0.57
C TYR A 121 -21.97 -9.19 1.67
N PRO A 122 -22.99 -8.34 1.91
CA PRO A 122 -24.00 -8.60 2.93
C PRO A 122 -24.78 -9.91 2.69
N ALA A 123 -25.09 -10.23 1.43
CA ALA A 123 -25.78 -11.46 1.08
C ALA A 123 -24.89 -12.69 1.32
N PHE A 124 -23.60 -12.60 1.00
CA PHE A 124 -22.62 -13.63 1.36
C PHE A 124 -22.58 -13.89 2.86
N VAL A 125 -22.43 -12.84 3.69
CA VAL A 125 -22.40 -12.98 5.15
C VAL A 125 -23.67 -13.65 5.68
N ALA A 126 -24.84 -13.29 5.14
CA ALA A 126 -26.11 -13.90 5.54
C ALA A 126 -26.15 -15.41 5.26
N THR A 127 -25.67 -15.85 4.08
CA THR A 127 -25.60 -17.28 3.74
C THR A 127 -24.50 -18.02 4.50
N GLU A 128 -23.34 -17.39 4.72
CA GLU A 128 -22.25 -17.98 5.48
C GLU A 128 -22.71 -18.30 6.91
N LYS A 129 -23.44 -17.39 7.59
CA LYS A 129 -23.97 -17.61 8.95
C LYS A 129 -24.87 -18.84 9.10
N GLN A 130 -25.56 -19.27 8.03
CA GLN A 130 -26.45 -20.43 8.07
C GLN A 130 -25.71 -21.77 8.06
N LEU A 131 -24.40 -21.77 7.81
CA LEU A 131 -23.57 -22.98 7.66
C LEU A 131 -22.57 -23.07 8.82
N PRO A 132 -22.85 -23.74 9.94
CA PRO A 132 -21.94 -23.74 11.08
C PRO A 132 -20.61 -24.47 10.81
N ASP A 133 -20.63 -25.55 10.02
CA ASP A 133 -19.49 -26.47 9.88
C ASP A 133 -18.53 -26.12 8.71
N ILE A 134 -18.30 -24.84 8.44
CA ILE A 134 -17.45 -24.39 7.33
C ILE A 134 -16.34 -23.47 7.83
N THR A 135 -15.28 -23.30 7.05
CA THR A 135 -14.24 -22.32 7.34
C THR A 135 -14.80 -20.92 7.13
N LYS A 136 -14.92 -20.13 8.20
CA LYS A 136 -15.41 -18.75 8.14
C LYS A 136 -14.34 -17.79 7.64
N THR A 137 -14.79 -16.77 6.93
CA THR A 137 -13.97 -15.62 6.56
C THR A 137 -14.25 -14.43 7.46
N THR A 138 -13.26 -13.58 7.67
CA THR A 138 -13.46 -12.28 8.32
C THR A 138 -13.71 -11.20 7.28
N GLN A 139 -14.30 -10.08 7.71
CA GLN A 139 -14.49 -8.93 6.82
C GLN A 139 -13.16 -8.37 6.29
N TYR A 140 -12.12 -8.33 7.12
CA TYR A 140 -10.80 -7.84 6.73
C TYR A 140 -10.14 -8.73 5.67
N GLN A 141 -10.35 -10.06 5.71
CA GLN A 141 -9.86 -10.94 4.64
C GLN A 141 -10.45 -10.57 3.28
N TRP A 142 -11.75 -10.25 3.23
CA TRP A 142 -12.38 -9.79 2.00
C TRP A 142 -11.92 -8.39 1.58
N PHE A 143 -11.87 -7.45 2.52
CA PHE A 143 -11.58 -6.05 2.19
C PHE A 143 -10.11 -5.81 1.82
N TYR A 144 -9.18 -6.52 2.43
CA TYR A 144 -7.77 -6.49 2.04
C TYR A 144 -7.52 -7.17 0.69
N ALA A 145 -8.20 -8.29 0.39
CA ALA A 145 -8.14 -8.88 -0.94
C ALA A 145 -8.74 -7.94 -2.00
N ALA A 146 -9.83 -7.25 -1.66
CA ALA A 146 -10.46 -6.25 -2.53
C ALA A 146 -9.56 -5.04 -2.77
N ALA A 147 -8.94 -4.50 -1.72
CA ALA A 147 -8.00 -3.39 -1.81
C ALA A 147 -6.81 -3.76 -2.70
N ALA A 148 -6.16 -4.90 -2.44
CA ALA A 148 -5.06 -5.40 -3.27
C ALA A 148 -5.44 -5.49 -4.76
N ASN A 149 -6.60 -6.07 -5.07
CA ASN A 149 -7.06 -6.18 -6.45
C ASN A 149 -7.48 -4.84 -7.07
N TYR A 150 -8.11 -3.96 -6.31
CA TYR A 150 -8.47 -2.62 -6.77
C TYR A 150 -7.22 -1.85 -7.18
N GLU A 151 -6.19 -1.92 -6.35
CA GLU A 151 -4.92 -1.23 -6.59
C GLU A 151 -4.18 -1.77 -7.81
N GLN A 152 -4.21 -3.09 -8.00
CA GLN A 152 -3.72 -3.69 -9.22
C GLN A 152 -4.54 -3.33 -10.47
N GLY A 153 -5.81 -2.97 -10.31
CA GLY A 153 -6.68 -2.44 -11.38
C GLY A 153 -6.39 -0.98 -11.73
N LEU A 154 -5.82 -0.21 -10.80
CA LEU A 154 -5.40 1.17 -11.03
C LEU A 154 -4.04 1.30 -11.73
N LYS A 155 -3.24 0.23 -11.77
CA LYS A 155 -1.92 0.25 -12.42
C LYS A 155 -2.03 0.59 -13.90
N GLN A 156 -1.25 1.58 -14.32
CA GLN A 156 -1.14 2.03 -15.70
C GLN A 156 0.33 2.01 -16.12
N LYS A 157 0.59 1.72 -17.40
CA LYS A 157 1.95 1.72 -17.93
C LYS A 157 2.54 3.13 -17.84
N GLY A 158 3.73 3.27 -17.26
CA GLY A 158 4.41 4.56 -17.10
C GLY A 158 3.91 5.40 -15.92
N VAL A 159 3.02 4.85 -15.09
CA VAL A 159 2.60 5.45 -13.82
C VAL A 159 3.22 4.65 -12.70
N ILE A 160 3.95 5.31 -11.81
CA ILE A 160 4.52 4.72 -10.59
C ILE A 160 3.64 5.07 -9.40
N THR A 161 3.56 4.18 -8.42
CA THR A 161 2.89 4.41 -7.15
C THR A 161 3.90 4.39 -6.02
N LEU A 162 3.95 5.47 -5.25
CA LEU A 162 4.72 5.56 -4.01
C LEU A 162 3.75 5.51 -2.83
N THR A 163 4.13 4.81 -1.77
CA THR A 163 3.42 4.82 -0.49
C THR A 163 4.30 5.50 0.55
N MET A 164 3.81 6.59 1.13
CA MET A 164 4.47 7.31 2.22
C MET A 164 3.69 7.06 3.51
N VAL A 165 4.39 6.74 4.58
CA VAL A 165 3.80 6.56 5.91
C VAL A 165 4.56 7.39 6.95
N GLY A 166 3.89 7.68 8.07
CA GLY A 166 4.42 8.54 9.11
C GLY A 166 5.49 7.91 10.00
N ASP A 167 5.43 8.24 11.29
CA ASP A 167 6.50 7.92 12.23
C ASP A 167 6.52 6.43 12.59
N ASN A 168 7.70 5.82 12.48
CA ASN A 168 7.92 4.41 12.80
C ASN A 168 9.08 4.30 13.79
N SER A 169 8.84 3.59 14.88
CA SER A 169 9.85 3.28 15.88
C SER A 169 9.64 1.87 16.40
N PHE A 170 10.67 1.03 16.23
CA PHE A 170 10.72 -0.34 16.76
C PHE A 170 11.59 -0.40 18.02
N GLY A 171 11.63 0.74 18.71
CA GLY A 171 12.56 1.02 19.79
C GLY A 171 11.85 1.58 20.99
N THR A 172 12.60 1.63 22.09
CA THR A 172 12.08 2.03 23.41
C THR A 172 13.06 2.97 24.07
N TYR A 173 12.56 3.82 24.96
CA TYR A 173 13.40 4.61 25.84
C TYR A 173 13.71 3.79 27.11
N PRO A 174 14.81 4.07 27.84
CA PRO A 174 15.24 3.18 28.92
C PRO A 174 14.22 3.03 30.06
N GLU A 175 13.39 4.04 30.28
CA GLU A 175 12.32 4.04 31.28
C GLU A 175 10.98 3.46 30.77
N THR A 176 10.90 2.95 29.54
CA THR A 176 9.67 2.30 29.01
C THR A 176 9.30 1.09 29.88
N PRO A 177 8.04 0.98 30.35
CA PRO A 177 7.56 -0.22 31.05
C PRO A 177 7.77 -1.48 30.21
N GLU A 178 8.23 -2.58 30.84
CA GLU A 178 8.58 -3.82 30.12
C GLU A 178 7.49 -4.31 29.16
N HIS A 179 6.23 -4.29 29.59
CA HIS A 179 5.11 -4.76 28.74
C HIS A 179 4.83 -3.89 27.51
N LEU A 180 5.35 -2.65 27.46
CA LEU A 180 5.21 -1.73 26.31
C LEU A 180 6.44 -1.75 25.41
N LYS A 181 7.52 -2.43 25.82
CA LYS A 181 8.73 -2.49 25.01
C LYS A 181 8.48 -3.25 23.72
N PHE A 182 8.91 -2.71 22.59
CA PHE A 182 8.71 -3.32 21.27
C PHE A 182 9.08 -4.81 21.27
N ASP A 183 10.27 -5.19 21.75
CA ASP A 183 10.75 -6.58 21.75
C ASP A 183 9.80 -7.52 22.50
N ASN A 184 9.26 -7.05 23.63
CA ASN A 184 8.34 -7.81 24.46
C ASN A 184 6.96 -7.92 23.80
N VAL A 185 6.46 -6.84 23.19
CA VAL A 185 5.20 -6.84 22.42
C VAL A 185 5.34 -7.73 21.19
N PHE A 186 6.42 -7.59 20.43
CA PHE A 186 6.72 -8.39 19.25
C PHE A 186 6.80 -9.88 19.58
N LYS A 187 7.54 -10.24 20.63
CA LYS A 187 7.64 -11.63 21.11
C LYS A 187 6.30 -12.18 21.62
N LYS A 188 5.56 -11.41 22.43
CA LYS A 188 4.24 -11.78 22.98
C LYS A 188 3.25 -12.13 21.87
N ASN A 189 3.36 -11.47 20.72
CA ASN A 189 2.46 -11.68 19.59
C ASN A 189 2.99 -12.65 18.52
N ASN A 190 4.02 -13.45 18.84
CA ASN A 190 4.68 -14.37 17.90
C ASN A 190 5.10 -13.67 16.59
N GLY A 191 5.71 -12.49 16.74
CA GLY A 191 6.15 -11.66 15.63
C GLY A 191 7.03 -12.42 14.64
N THR A 192 6.77 -12.18 13.36
CA THR A 192 7.56 -12.65 12.21
C THR A 192 8.00 -11.45 11.40
N ASP A 193 8.77 -11.65 10.34
CA ASP A 193 9.26 -10.56 9.49
C ASP A 193 8.17 -9.72 8.81
N THR A 194 6.90 -10.15 8.89
CA THR A 194 5.76 -9.38 8.35
C THR A 194 4.79 -8.94 9.43
N TYR A 195 5.03 -9.26 10.71
CA TYR A 195 4.09 -9.01 11.79
C TYR A 195 3.64 -7.55 11.85
N VAL A 196 4.59 -6.62 11.87
CA VAL A 196 4.31 -5.18 12.02
C VAL A 196 3.39 -4.69 10.92
N TYR A 197 3.72 -5.00 9.67
CA TYR A 197 3.01 -4.46 8.50
C TYR A 197 2.04 -5.46 7.84
N GLN A 198 1.66 -6.53 8.54
CA GLN A 198 0.86 -7.61 7.95
C GLN A 198 -0.42 -7.11 7.29
N ASN A 199 -1.10 -6.18 7.96
CA ASN A 199 -2.34 -5.58 7.46
C ASN A 199 -2.11 -4.56 6.34
N CYS A 200 -0.88 -4.07 6.16
CA CYS A 200 -0.49 -3.08 5.15
C CYS A 200 0.02 -3.70 3.85
N LEU A 201 0.34 -5.01 3.86
CA LEU A 201 0.80 -5.76 2.68
C LEU A 201 -0.07 -5.59 1.42
N PRO A 202 -1.42 -5.46 1.47
CA PRO A 202 -2.20 -5.19 0.27
C PRO A 202 -1.77 -3.95 -0.50
N TRP A 203 -1.27 -2.93 0.20
CA TRP A 203 -0.81 -1.68 -0.39
C TRP A 203 0.69 -1.74 -0.69
N PHE A 204 1.52 -2.12 0.27
CA PHE A 204 2.98 -2.18 0.12
C PHE A 204 3.44 -3.17 -0.95
N LYS A 205 2.74 -4.29 -1.15
CA LYS A 205 3.06 -5.23 -2.24
C LYS A 205 2.39 -4.89 -3.57
N SER A 206 1.57 -3.83 -3.60
CA SER A 206 0.90 -3.33 -4.82
C SER A 206 1.50 -2.04 -5.37
N ASP A 207 2.37 -1.34 -4.63
CA ASP A 207 3.04 -0.14 -5.12
C ASP A 207 4.35 -0.46 -5.86
N ASP A 208 5.15 0.57 -6.11
CA ASP A 208 6.49 0.48 -6.68
C ASP A 208 7.58 0.89 -5.65
N TYR A 209 7.21 1.55 -4.56
CA TYR A 209 8.13 2.06 -3.55
C TYR A 209 7.39 2.54 -2.27
N THR A 210 7.75 2.01 -1.11
CA THR A 210 7.28 2.44 0.21
C THR A 210 8.40 3.11 1.01
N VAL A 211 8.08 4.25 1.61
CA VAL A 211 9.02 5.03 2.43
C VAL A 211 8.44 5.29 3.82
N ILE A 212 9.26 5.04 4.85
CA ILE A 212 8.93 5.31 6.25
C ILE A 212 9.74 6.49 6.81
N ASN A 213 9.25 7.15 7.87
CA ASN A 213 10.12 7.89 8.78
C ASN A 213 10.61 6.93 9.89
N ALA A 214 11.91 6.62 9.93
CA ALA A 214 12.49 5.75 10.94
C ALA A 214 13.01 6.60 12.11
N GLU A 215 12.21 6.70 13.16
CA GLU A 215 12.39 7.65 14.27
C GLU A 215 12.94 6.96 15.52
N SER A 216 14.08 6.28 15.34
CA SER A 216 14.82 5.67 16.44
C SER A 216 16.28 5.46 16.03
N ALA A 217 17.18 5.42 17.00
CA ALA A 217 18.54 4.97 16.77
C ALA A 217 18.57 3.43 16.82
N PHE A 218 19.08 2.79 15.77
CA PHE A 218 19.25 1.33 15.68
C PHE A 218 20.67 0.98 16.12
N THR A 219 20.86 0.74 17.41
CA THR A 219 22.19 0.63 18.02
C THR A 219 22.18 -0.21 19.28
N THR A 220 23.35 -0.74 19.65
CA THR A 220 23.59 -1.35 20.97
C THR A 220 24.29 -0.41 21.95
N ALA A 221 24.62 0.81 21.51
CA ALA A 221 25.28 1.81 22.34
C ALA A 221 24.49 2.13 23.63
N THR A 222 25.23 2.48 24.67
CA THR A 222 24.68 2.78 26.00
C THR A 222 24.81 4.26 26.35
N LYS A 223 25.80 4.96 25.79
CA LYS A 223 25.96 6.39 25.94
C LYS A 223 24.93 7.12 25.08
N ALA A 224 24.09 7.91 25.72
CA ALA A 224 22.96 8.60 25.10
C ALA A 224 22.93 10.09 25.47
N GLU A 225 22.19 10.87 24.70
CA GLU A 225 21.88 12.26 25.02
C GLU A 225 21.15 12.38 26.38
N VAL A 226 21.30 13.55 27.01
CA VAL A 226 20.58 13.87 28.25
C VAL A 226 19.21 14.41 27.88
N LYS A 227 18.28 13.49 27.55
CA LYS A 227 16.86 13.78 27.34
C LYS A 227 15.99 12.60 27.73
N MET A 228 14.70 12.87 27.93
CA MET A 228 13.71 11.87 28.34
C MET A 228 13.58 10.76 27.28
N TRP A 229 13.25 11.15 26.06
CA TRP A 229 13.02 10.24 24.95
C TRP A 229 14.32 9.97 24.19
N ARG A 230 15.04 8.94 24.63
CA ARG A 230 16.22 8.39 23.93
C ARG A 230 15.85 7.02 23.36
N ILE A 231 15.25 7.02 22.18
CA ILE A 231 14.57 5.87 21.58
C ILE A 231 15.61 4.99 20.89
N LYS A 232 15.75 3.77 21.42
CA LYS A 232 16.70 2.77 20.92
C LYS A 232 15.99 1.54 20.39
N SER A 233 16.30 1.18 19.16
CA SER A 233 15.89 -0.05 18.48
C SER A 233 17.05 -1.02 18.41
N ASP A 234 16.76 -2.33 18.50
CA ASP A 234 17.75 -3.36 18.14
C ASP A 234 18.08 -3.24 16.64
N PRO A 235 19.37 -3.15 16.25
CA PRO A 235 19.79 -3.18 14.84
C PRO A 235 19.18 -4.34 14.03
N ALA A 236 18.91 -5.48 14.65
CA ALA A 236 18.30 -6.64 13.99
C ALA A 236 16.87 -6.38 13.49
N HIS A 237 16.14 -5.41 14.07
CA HIS A 237 14.78 -5.08 13.63
C HIS A 237 14.70 -4.49 12.23
N VAL A 238 15.80 -4.01 11.66
CA VAL A 238 15.82 -3.56 10.27
C VAL A 238 15.51 -4.72 9.30
N ALA A 239 15.83 -5.97 9.66
CA ALA A 239 15.71 -7.13 8.77
C ALA A 239 14.27 -7.45 8.32
N PHE A 240 13.25 -7.08 9.11
CA PHE A 240 11.86 -7.34 8.74
C PHE A 240 11.28 -6.31 7.75
N LEU A 241 11.89 -5.14 7.65
CA LEU A 241 11.43 -4.05 6.78
C LEU A 241 11.37 -4.45 5.29
N PRO A 242 12.42 -5.02 4.66
CA PRO A 242 12.34 -5.41 3.24
C PRO A 242 11.35 -6.57 3.03
N ALA A 243 11.27 -7.51 3.97
CA ALA A 243 10.29 -8.60 3.93
C ALA A 243 8.84 -8.06 3.92
N SER A 244 8.60 -6.98 4.67
CA SER A 244 7.33 -6.28 4.74
C SER A 244 7.03 -5.35 3.56
N GLY A 245 7.99 -5.12 2.65
CA GLY A 245 7.82 -4.22 1.49
C GLY A 245 8.10 -2.76 1.81
N ILE A 246 9.12 -2.49 2.63
CA ILE A 246 9.68 -1.16 2.83
C ILE A 246 10.95 -1.04 2.00
N GLU A 247 11.07 0.02 1.20
CA GLU A 247 12.18 0.22 0.26
C GLU A 247 13.09 1.39 0.59
N ALA A 248 12.70 2.31 1.48
CA ALA A 248 13.57 3.36 2.00
C ALA A 248 13.12 3.91 3.35
N ALA A 249 14.03 4.57 4.06
CA ALA A 249 13.72 5.28 5.30
C ALA A 249 14.32 6.70 5.36
N ASN A 250 13.52 7.65 5.84
CA ASN A 250 14.00 8.95 6.31
C ASN A 250 14.63 8.81 7.70
N LEU A 251 15.83 9.36 7.89
CA LEU A 251 16.52 9.49 9.17
C LEU A 251 16.67 10.96 9.61
N ALA A 252 16.07 11.92 8.89
CA ALA A 252 16.13 13.32 9.31
C ALA A 252 15.07 13.61 10.38
N ASN A 253 15.35 13.24 11.63
CA ASN A 253 14.47 13.41 12.79
C ASN A 253 15.25 13.55 14.11
N ASN A 254 14.56 13.83 15.23
CA ASN A 254 15.16 14.03 16.57
C ASN A 254 16.02 12.87 17.02
N HIS A 255 15.56 11.67 16.68
CA HIS A 255 15.91 10.45 17.39
C HIS A 255 17.12 9.76 16.78
N THR A 256 17.50 10.18 15.58
CA THR A 256 18.64 9.66 14.84
C THR A 256 19.97 9.88 15.56
N MET A 257 20.08 10.92 16.39
CA MET A 257 21.29 11.25 17.16
C MET A 257 21.20 10.94 18.67
N ASP A 258 20.17 10.20 19.12
CA ASP A 258 19.95 9.90 20.55
C ASP A 258 21.13 9.23 21.24
N TYR A 259 21.91 8.48 20.46
CA TYR A 259 23.09 7.74 20.91
C TYR A 259 24.38 8.28 20.27
N PHE A 260 24.36 9.57 19.93
CA PHE A 260 25.45 10.31 19.29
C PHE A 260 25.92 9.65 17.99
N GLN A 261 27.13 9.99 17.56
CA GLN A 261 27.73 9.49 16.32
C GLN A 261 27.78 7.96 16.26
N VAL A 262 28.04 7.29 17.39
CA VAL A 262 28.08 5.82 17.43
C VAL A 262 26.71 5.24 17.06
N GLY A 263 25.63 5.75 17.66
CA GLY A 263 24.28 5.30 17.34
C GLY A 263 23.89 5.59 15.90
N TYR A 264 24.31 6.74 15.37
CA TYR A 264 24.07 7.10 13.97
C TYR A 264 24.80 6.16 13.00
N ASP A 265 26.09 5.90 13.22
CA ASP A 265 26.89 5.01 12.38
C ASP A 265 26.38 3.55 12.43
N ASP A 266 25.97 3.08 13.62
CA ASP A 266 25.32 1.79 13.80
C ASP A 266 24.00 1.71 13.01
N THR A 267 23.21 2.79 13.06
CA THR A 267 21.94 2.88 12.31
C THR A 267 22.19 2.80 10.81
N LEU A 268 23.11 3.61 10.29
CA LEU A 268 23.48 3.56 8.87
C LEU A 268 23.97 2.17 8.45
N LYS A 269 24.75 1.51 9.31
CA LYS A 269 25.22 0.15 9.07
C LYS A 269 24.08 -0.86 9.05
N ALA A 270 23.15 -0.81 10.00
CA ALA A 270 22.01 -1.73 10.08
C ALA A 270 21.13 -1.66 8.83
N PHE A 271 20.81 -0.44 8.38
CA PHE A 271 20.05 -0.21 7.13
C PHE A 271 20.80 -0.69 5.89
N LYS A 272 22.10 -0.39 5.81
CA LYS A 272 22.95 -0.85 4.70
C LYS A 272 23.05 -2.38 4.62
N ASP A 273 23.21 -3.06 5.75
CA ASP A 273 23.34 -4.52 5.79
C ASP A 273 22.05 -5.26 5.38
N ASN A 274 20.92 -4.56 5.38
CA ASN A 274 19.60 -5.09 5.00
C ASN A 274 19.09 -4.50 3.66
N ASP A 275 19.98 -3.89 2.87
CA ASP A 275 19.68 -3.32 1.55
C ASP A 275 18.57 -2.25 1.54
N ILE A 276 18.41 -1.51 2.65
CA ILE A 276 17.46 -0.40 2.72
C ILE A 276 18.23 0.92 2.59
N PRO A 277 18.11 1.65 1.46
CA PRO A 277 18.65 2.98 1.36
C PRO A 277 17.98 3.94 2.35
N VAL A 278 18.78 4.85 2.88
CA VAL A 278 18.31 5.89 3.80
C VAL A 278 18.63 7.26 3.25
N PHE A 279 17.94 8.28 3.75
CA PHE A 279 18.27 9.67 3.49
C PHE A 279 18.18 10.54 4.74
N ASN A 280 18.96 11.62 4.72
CA ASN A 280 19.05 12.62 5.78
C ASN A 280 19.44 13.99 5.17
N LYS A 281 19.52 15.07 5.98
CA LYS A 281 19.83 16.45 5.56
C LYS A 281 20.98 16.56 4.56
N ASP A 282 22.11 15.92 4.86
CA ASP A 282 23.33 15.99 4.04
C ASP A 282 23.56 14.70 3.22
N MET A 283 22.56 13.82 3.18
CA MET A 283 22.60 12.51 2.52
C MET A 283 21.29 12.27 1.76
N PRO A 284 21.05 12.97 0.63
CA PRO A 284 19.84 12.78 -0.15
C PRO A 284 19.84 11.40 -0.81
N LEU A 285 18.68 10.76 -0.88
CA LEU A 285 18.51 9.52 -1.65
C LEU A 285 18.14 9.87 -3.08
N ILE A 286 19.01 9.51 -4.02
CA ILE A 286 18.78 9.65 -5.46
C ILE A 286 18.62 8.24 -6.03
N THR A 287 17.42 7.93 -6.52
CA THR A 287 17.08 6.59 -7.03
C THR A 287 16.23 6.68 -8.30
N LYS A 288 15.94 5.54 -8.92
CA LYS A 288 15.08 5.44 -10.10
C LYS A 288 13.91 4.49 -9.80
N ILE A 289 12.70 5.03 -9.71
CA ILE A 289 11.49 4.26 -9.39
C ILE A 289 10.65 4.17 -10.66
N GLY A 290 10.42 2.95 -11.15
CA GLY A 290 9.63 2.68 -12.36
C GLY A 290 10.02 3.50 -13.60
N GLY A 291 11.30 3.89 -13.71
CA GLY A 291 11.79 4.71 -14.82
C GLY A 291 12.02 6.18 -14.49
N ILE A 292 11.40 6.72 -13.45
CA ILE A 292 11.47 8.13 -13.05
C ILE A 292 12.62 8.33 -12.08
N LYS A 293 13.46 9.35 -12.33
CA LYS A 293 14.49 9.74 -11.37
C LYS A 293 13.82 10.44 -10.20
N THR A 294 14.01 9.91 -9.00
CA THR A 294 13.41 10.41 -7.77
C THR A 294 14.49 10.80 -6.78
N VAL A 295 14.35 11.98 -6.18
CA VAL A 295 15.21 12.51 -5.13
C VAL A 295 14.38 12.72 -3.88
N PHE A 296 14.76 12.03 -2.80
CA PHE A 296 14.24 12.27 -1.46
C PHE A 296 15.21 13.15 -0.69
N LEU A 297 14.70 14.26 -0.17
CA LEU A 297 15.39 15.14 0.77
C LEU A 297 14.72 14.97 2.14
N GLY A 298 15.50 15.03 3.22
CA GLY A 298 15.00 14.91 4.59
C GLY A 298 15.56 15.99 5.48
N TYR A 299 14.74 16.62 6.31
CA TYR A 299 15.19 17.66 7.26
C TYR A 299 14.46 17.56 8.61
N ASP A 300 15.20 17.58 9.71
CA ASP A 300 14.67 17.99 11.02
C ASP A 300 14.61 19.52 11.04
N CYS A 301 13.46 20.09 11.41
CA CYS A 301 13.19 21.54 11.44
C CYS A 301 12.49 21.96 12.74
N ARG A 302 12.77 21.28 13.85
CA ARG A 302 12.17 21.64 15.14
C ARG A 302 12.97 22.74 15.86
N SER A 303 12.31 23.45 16.76
CA SER A 303 12.92 24.40 17.68
C SER A 303 13.83 25.45 17.01
N SER A 304 15.14 25.43 17.28
CA SER A 304 16.09 26.42 16.77
C SER A 304 16.34 26.33 15.26
N GLN A 305 15.87 25.26 14.61
CA GLN A 305 16.02 25.02 13.18
C GLN A 305 14.82 25.56 12.37
N GLN A 306 14.43 26.80 12.68
CA GLN A 306 13.35 27.54 12.01
C GLN A 306 13.86 28.87 11.42
N SER A 307 15.18 28.99 11.24
CA SER A 307 15.81 30.23 10.80
C SER A 307 15.70 30.44 9.28
N PRO A 308 15.68 31.71 8.81
CA PRO A 308 15.73 32.01 7.38
C PRO A 308 16.95 31.42 6.65
N SER A 309 18.09 31.32 7.33
CA SER A 309 19.30 30.73 6.74
C SER A 309 19.16 29.22 6.52
N TYR A 310 18.45 28.53 7.41
CA TYR A 310 18.20 27.10 7.24
C TYR A 310 17.19 26.85 6.11
N LEU A 311 16.11 27.63 6.04
CA LEU A 311 15.20 27.60 4.89
C LEU A 311 15.94 27.87 3.56
N ALA A 312 16.88 28.82 3.55
CA ALA A 312 17.67 29.11 2.36
C ALA A 312 18.51 27.90 1.90
N GLN A 313 19.06 27.11 2.83
CA GLN A 313 19.77 25.86 2.52
C GLN A 313 18.83 24.84 1.88
N ILE A 314 17.67 24.57 2.50
CA ILE A 314 16.67 23.63 1.97
C ILE A 314 16.26 24.02 0.55
N LYS A 315 15.96 25.30 0.33
CA LYS A 315 15.60 25.82 -0.99
C LYS A 315 16.73 25.67 -2.02
N ALA A 316 17.98 25.82 -1.60
CA ALA A 316 19.13 25.63 -2.49
C ALA A 316 19.26 24.16 -2.91
N ASP A 317 19.06 23.22 -2.00
CA ASP A 317 19.07 21.78 -2.30
C ASP A 317 17.93 21.38 -3.24
N VAL A 318 16.71 21.85 -2.99
CA VAL A 318 15.57 21.62 -3.88
C VAL A 318 15.87 22.12 -5.29
N LYS A 319 16.39 23.35 -5.44
CA LYS A 319 16.76 23.92 -6.75
C LYS A 319 17.91 23.17 -7.43
N LYS A 320 18.87 22.66 -6.64
CA LYS A 320 19.99 21.86 -7.14
C LYS A 320 19.47 20.60 -7.82
N TYR A 321 18.55 19.88 -7.18
CA TYR A 321 18.04 18.60 -7.68
C TYR A 321 16.87 18.72 -8.65
N LYS A 322 16.04 19.76 -8.55
CA LYS A 322 14.89 19.90 -9.43
C LYS A 322 15.32 20.14 -10.88
N LYS A 323 14.81 19.27 -11.75
CA LYS A 323 14.85 19.28 -13.22
C LYS A 323 13.48 18.82 -13.73
N ASP A 324 13.19 19.01 -15.01
CA ASP A 324 11.90 18.65 -15.60
C ASP A 324 11.60 17.14 -15.43
N ASP A 325 12.62 16.30 -15.61
CA ASP A 325 12.59 14.83 -15.54
C ASP A 325 12.85 14.24 -14.15
N THR A 326 12.90 15.09 -13.11
CA THR A 326 13.27 14.66 -11.75
C THR A 326 12.13 14.95 -10.78
N LEU A 327 11.66 13.90 -10.09
CA LEU A 327 10.73 13.97 -8.97
C LEU A 327 11.49 14.34 -7.70
N VAL A 328 11.11 15.43 -7.03
CA VAL A 328 11.73 15.88 -5.77
C VAL A 328 10.68 15.83 -4.65
N ILE A 329 10.88 14.91 -3.71
CA ILE A 329 10.04 14.73 -2.52
C ILE A 329 10.82 15.22 -1.30
N VAL A 330 10.25 16.17 -0.57
CA VAL A 330 10.88 16.73 0.64
C VAL A 330 10.16 16.18 1.87
N ASN A 331 10.91 15.52 2.76
CA ASN A 331 10.40 14.97 4.00
C ASN A 331 10.81 15.90 5.13
N MET A 332 9.82 16.39 5.89
CA MET A 332 10.02 17.40 6.91
C MET A 332 9.61 16.84 8.27
N HIS A 333 10.57 16.77 9.19
CA HIS A 333 10.30 16.41 10.58
C HIS A 333 10.21 17.70 11.40
N TRP A 334 8.98 18.17 11.65
CA TRP A 334 8.71 19.58 12.02
C TRP A 334 7.37 19.76 12.75
N GLY A 335 7.05 21.00 13.09
CA GLY A 335 5.85 21.36 13.83
C GLY A 335 6.03 21.28 15.33
N VAL A 336 4.91 21.06 16.01
CA VAL A 336 4.82 20.96 17.47
C VAL A 336 4.06 19.68 17.79
N GLU A 337 4.59 18.87 18.69
CA GLU A 337 3.93 17.66 19.16
C GLU A 337 2.47 17.93 19.54
N TYR A 338 1.57 17.06 19.06
CA TYR A 338 0.15 17.04 19.37
C TYR A 338 -0.72 18.19 18.84
N HIS A 339 -0.13 19.14 18.11
CA HIS A 339 -0.89 20.15 17.40
C HIS A 339 -1.65 19.55 16.20
N GLU A 340 -2.87 20.07 15.94
CA GLU A 340 -3.75 19.59 14.86
C GLU A 340 -3.57 20.38 13.56
N THR A 341 -3.11 21.61 13.69
CA THR A 341 -2.97 22.57 12.60
C THR A 341 -1.55 23.08 12.59
N PRO A 342 -0.93 23.19 11.40
CA PRO A 342 0.44 23.63 11.29
C PRO A 342 0.62 25.03 11.88
N VAL A 343 1.72 25.26 12.58
CA VAL A 343 2.10 26.60 13.04
C VAL A 343 2.70 27.43 11.90
N ASP A 344 2.77 28.75 12.08
CA ASP A 344 3.11 29.70 11.01
C ASP A 344 4.41 29.35 10.25
N TYR A 345 5.46 28.92 10.95
CA TYR A 345 6.71 28.60 10.27
C TYR A 345 6.60 27.37 9.36
N GLN A 346 5.77 26.38 9.70
CA GLN A 346 5.56 25.19 8.86
C GLN A 346 4.95 25.62 7.53
N THR A 347 3.93 26.48 7.55
CA THR A 347 3.30 26.97 6.31
C THR A 347 4.25 27.85 5.50
N GLN A 348 4.99 28.76 6.14
CA GLN A 348 5.99 29.59 5.48
C GLN A 348 7.11 28.77 4.82
N PHE A 349 7.63 27.76 5.52
CA PHE A 349 8.65 26.86 4.97
C PHE A 349 8.06 26.00 3.86
N GLY A 350 6.88 25.43 4.07
CA GLY A 350 6.18 24.59 3.10
C GLY A 350 5.98 25.31 1.76
N HIS A 351 5.43 26.52 1.78
CA HIS A 351 5.24 27.35 0.59
C HIS A 351 6.58 27.65 -0.09
N ALA A 352 7.58 28.08 0.66
CA ALA A 352 8.88 28.45 0.12
C ALA A 352 9.67 27.26 -0.47
N ILE A 353 9.45 26.04 0.04
CA ILE A 353 10.02 24.78 -0.47
C ILE A 353 9.31 24.36 -1.76
N ILE A 354 7.98 24.45 -1.81
CA ILE A 354 7.21 24.23 -3.04
C ILE A 354 7.62 25.22 -4.14
N ASP A 355 7.74 26.50 -3.81
CA ASP A 355 8.19 27.56 -4.73
C ASP A 355 9.63 27.36 -5.21
N ALA A 356 10.46 26.68 -4.42
CA ALA A 356 11.82 26.33 -4.83
C ALA A 356 11.85 25.17 -5.85
N GLY A 357 10.75 24.43 -6.02
CA GLY A 357 10.57 23.43 -7.06
C GLY A 357 10.18 22.02 -6.57
N ALA A 358 10.06 21.79 -5.26
CA ALA A 358 9.65 20.49 -4.72
C ALA A 358 8.29 20.07 -5.30
N ASP A 359 8.09 18.78 -5.56
CA ASP A 359 6.84 18.27 -6.16
C ASP A 359 5.78 17.94 -5.11
N ILE A 360 6.22 17.56 -3.91
CA ILE A 360 5.36 17.30 -2.75
C ILE A 360 6.21 17.36 -1.47
N ILE A 361 5.56 17.75 -0.36
CA ILE A 361 6.14 17.71 0.99
C ILE A 361 5.41 16.67 1.84
N MET A 362 6.17 15.82 2.52
CA MET A 362 5.67 14.77 3.41
C MET A 362 6.19 15.02 4.82
N GLY A 363 5.30 15.40 5.73
CA GLY A 363 5.65 15.80 7.09
C GLY A 363 5.45 14.70 8.13
N SER A 364 6.20 14.81 9.22
CA SER A 364 6.10 13.98 10.43
C SER A 364 6.61 14.74 11.65
N HIS A 365 6.62 14.13 12.85
CA HIS A 365 6.92 14.70 14.19
C HIS A 365 5.73 15.02 15.11
N PRO A 366 4.61 15.62 14.66
CA PRO A 366 3.52 15.98 15.58
C PRO A 366 2.88 14.79 16.31
N HIS A 367 3.25 13.54 15.99
CA HIS A 367 2.70 12.29 16.54
C HIS A 367 1.18 12.15 16.37
N ARG A 368 0.63 12.87 15.38
CA ARG A 368 -0.76 12.78 14.93
C ARG A 368 -0.89 13.35 13.52
N LEU A 369 -2.01 13.06 12.86
CA LEU A 369 -2.35 13.71 11.60
C LEU A 369 -2.47 15.24 11.80
N GLU A 370 -1.83 15.99 10.90
CA GLU A 370 -2.03 17.43 10.72
C GLU A 370 -2.69 17.70 9.36
N SER A 371 -3.01 18.97 9.10
CA SER A 371 -3.59 19.45 7.85
C SER A 371 -2.87 18.91 6.59
N VAL A 372 -3.63 18.76 5.52
CA VAL A 372 -3.10 18.63 4.14
C VAL A 372 -3.50 19.88 3.37
N GLU A 373 -2.54 20.49 2.72
CA GLU A 373 -2.73 21.70 1.92
C GLU A 373 -2.42 21.43 0.46
N LYS A 374 -3.20 22.04 -0.42
CA LYS A 374 -2.87 22.22 -1.83
C LYS A 374 -2.42 23.66 -2.06
N TYR A 375 -1.14 23.85 -2.40
CA TYR A 375 -0.48 25.13 -2.65
C TYR A 375 0.23 25.10 -4.00
N ASN A 376 -0.03 26.06 -4.89
CA ASN A 376 0.52 26.11 -6.25
C ASN A 376 0.43 24.77 -7.01
N ASP A 377 -0.76 24.17 -6.97
CA ASP A 377 -1.09 22.87 -7.55
C ASP A 377 -0.34 21.64 -7.01
N LYS A 378 0.41 21.81 -5.92
CA LYS A 378 1.17 20.75 -5.25
C LYS A 378 0.67 20.55 -3.82
N TYR A 379 1.03 19.42 -3.22
CA TYR A 379 0.55 19.05 -1.89
C TYR A 379 1.62 19.25 -0.82
N ILE A 380 1.16 19.68 0.36
CA ILE A 380 1.93 19.71 1.60
C ILE A 380 1.14 18.89 2.60
N VAL A 381 1.65 17.71 2.96
CA VAL A 381 1.12 16.90 4.06
C VAL A 381 1.91 17.31 5.29
N TYR A 382 1.32 18.07 6.23
CA TYR A 382 2.08 18.62 7.36
C TYR A 382 2.49 17.57 8.38
N SER A 383 1.66 16.54 8.58
CA SER A 383 2.02 15.37 9.37
C SER A 383 1.19 14.16 8.96
N MET A 384 1.86 13.03 8.78
CA MET A 384 1.22 11.72 8.55
C MET A 384 0.82 11.01 9.85
N GLY A 385 1.28 11.49 11.00
CA GLY A 385 1.05 10.90 12.32
C GLY A 385 1.86 9.63 12.59
N ASP A 386 1.73 9.09 13.80
CA ASP A 386 2.37 7.83 14.18
C ASP A 386 1.79 6.67 13.36
N PHE A 387 2.67 5.84 12.82
CA PHE A 387 2.27 4.69 12.02
C PHE A 387 2.48 3.39 12.78
N ALA A 388 3.74 2.98 12.98
CA ALA A 388 4.11 1.88 13.87
C ALA A 388 5.06 2.42 14.94
N PHE A 389 4.50 3.14 15.92
CA PHE A 389 5.25 3.87 16.94
C PHE A 389 4.58 3.65 18.31
N GLY A 390 5.31 3.05 19.26
CA GLY A 390 4.76 2.72 20.57
C GLY A 390 5.57 3.29 21.74
N ALA A 391 6.47 4.23 21.47
CA ALA A 391 7.32 4.82 22.49
C ALA A 391 6.63 5.93 23.30
N ASP A 392 5.39 6.35 22.97
CA ASP A 392 4.67 7.39 23.71
C ASP A 392 3.41 6.87 24.45
N PRO A 393 3.42 6.81 25.80
CA PRO A 393 2.26 6.44 26.60
C PRO A 393 1.20 7.55 26.75
N THR A 394 1.45 8.75 26.22
CA THR A 394 0.59 9.95 26.31
C THR A 394 -0.11 10.31 25.00
N LEU A 395 -0.02 9.44 23.99
CA LEU A 395 -0.58 9.65 22.67
C LEU A 395 -2.06 10.08 22.70
N LEU A 396 -2.36 11.22 22.06
CA LEU A 396 -3.70 11.79 22.02
C LEU A 396 -4.59 11.23 20.90
N SER A 397 -4.00 10.63 19.87
CA SER A 397 -4.72 10.10 18.72
C SER A 397 -3.99 8.92 18.11
N ARG A 398 -4.69 7.80 17.90
CA ARG A 398 -4.22 6.62 17.15
C ARG A 398 -4.48 6.73 15.64
N MET A 399 -5.03 7.86 15.17
CA MET A 399 -5.38 8.04 13.76
C MET A 399 -4.14 8.40 12.94
N THR A 400 -3.96 7.67 11.85
CA THR A 400 -2.88 7.86 10.88
C THR A 400 -3.39 7.55 9.48
N SER A 401 -2.55 7.71 8.47
CA SER A 401 -2.90 7.31 7.11
C SER A 401 -1.69 7.02 6.25
N MET A 402 -1.83 6.04 5.35
CA MET A 402 -0.89 5.86 4.25
C MET A 402 -1.25 6.82 3.12
N PHE A 403 -0.27 7.55 2.61
CA PHE A 403 -0.44 8.44 1.46
C PHE A 403 0.08 7.75 0.20
N ARG A 404 -0.81 7.51 -0.75
CA ARG A 404 -0.51 6.88 -2.03
C ARG A 404 -0.42 7.91 -3.13
N LEU A 405 0.78 8.06 -3.67
CA LEU A 405 1.13 9.08 -4.65
C LEU A 405 1.37 8.41 -5.99
N ARG A 406 0.58 8.76 -7.01
CA ARG A 406 0.78 8.23 -8.37
C ARG A 406 1.39 9.27 -9.27
N PHE A 407 2.63 9.05 -9.70
CA PHE A 407 3.37 9.94 -10.57
C PHE A 407 3.53 9.34 -11.96
N THR A 408 3.64 10.20 -12.95
CA THR A 408 4.01 9.82 -14.31
C THR A 408 4.93 10.88 -14.91
N GLU A 409 5.66 10.50 -15.94
CA GLU A 409 6.42 11.42 -16.77
C GLU A 409 5.66 11.63 -18.08
N GLU A 410 5.16 12.85 -18.28
CA GLU A 410 4.44 13.27 -19.49
C GLU A 410 5.19 14.46 -20.10
N ASN A 411 5.59 14.36 -21.38
CA ASN A 411 6.34 15.42 -22.09
C ASN A 411 7.60 15.88 -21.34
N ASN A 412 8.41 14.94 -20.82
CA ASN A 412 9.58 15.19 -19.96
C ASN A 412 9.28 15.94 -18.66
N GLN A 413 8.02 16.01 -18.22
CA GLN A 413 7.64 16.62 -16.95
C GLN A 413 7.02 15.60 -16.02
N ILE A 414 7.51 15.57 -14.78
CA ILE A 414 6.89 14.75 -13.73
C ILE A 414 5.58 15.39 -13.28
N THR A 415 4.51 14.60 -13.32
CA THR A 415 3.15 15.02 -12.94
C THR A 415 2.57 14.08 -11.89
N LEU A 416 2.00 14.65 -10.82
CA LEU A 416 1.18 13.90 -9.86
C LEU A 416 -0.21 13.65 -10.47
N LYS A 417 -0.51 12.40 -10.83
CA LYS A 417 -1.81 12.01 -11.40
C LYS A 417 -2.90 11.90 -10.35
N SER A 418 -2.55 11.40 -9.16
CA SER A 418 -3.49 11.27 -8.06
C SER A 418 -2.77 11.17 -6.73
N ILE A 419 -3.38 11.76 -5.70
CA ILE A 419 -3.12 11.46 -4.30
C ILE A 419 -4.36 10.76 -3.73
N SER A 420 -4.17 9.61 -3.11
CA SER A 420 -5.21 8.89 -2.38
C SER A 420 -4.68 8.49 -1.02
N ILE A 421 -5.57 8.31 -0.05
CA ILE A 421 -5.21 7.91 1.31
C ILE A 421 -5.72 6.52 1.63
N VAL A 422 -5.09 5.88 2.61
CA VAL A 422 -5.61 4.68 3.26
C VAL A 422 -5.79 5.02 4.74
N PRO A 423 -7.03 5.26 5.18
CA PRO A 423 -7.32 5.54 6.58
C PRO A 423 -6.88 4.37 7.47
N THR A 424 -6.09 4.66 8.50
CA THR A 424 -5.43 3.64 9.30
C THR A 424 -5.45 4.02 10.78
N TYR A 425 -5.63 3.05 11.66
CA TYR A 425 -5.24 3.19 13.06
C TYR A 425 -3.83 2.63 13.25
N GLU A 426 -3.01 3.21 14.11
CA GLU A 426 -1.64 2.74 14.33
C GLU A 426 -1.52 1.35 14.99
N ASN A 427 -2.62 0.86 15.61
CA ASN A 427 -2.70 -0.46 16.23
C ASN A 427 -3.95 -1.24 15.79
N SER A 428 -3.87 -2.57 15.87
CA SER A 428 -4.90 -3.47 15.34
C SER A 428 -5.77 -4.15 16.39
N ASP A 429 -5.36 -4.13 17.66
CA ASP A 429 -6.07 -4.77 18.76
C ASP A 429 -7.09 -3.86 19.46
N GLY A 430 -7.18 -2.59 19.04
CA GLY A 430 -8.08 -1.59 19.61
C GLY A 430 -7.70 -1.17 21.04
N SER A 431 -6.53 -1.59 21.52
CA SER A 431 -6.02 -1.18 22.82
C SER A 431 -5.82 0.34 22.85
N LEU A 432 -6.26 0.96 23.94
CA LEU A 432 -6.04 2.40 24.16
C LEU A 432 -4.69 2.67 24.87
N ASN A 433 -4.12 1.65 25.52
CA ASN A 433 -3.01 1.79 26.46
C ASN A 433 -1.72 1.06 26.04
N GLU A 434 -1.80 0.12 25.10
CA GLU A 434 -0.66 -0.64 24.56
C GLU A 434 -0.74 -0.59 23.04
N ASN A 435 0.32 -0.17 22.35
CA ASN A 435 0.40 -0.28 20.90
C ASN A 435 0.98 -1.67 20.57
N ASN A 436 0.24 -2.48 19.79
CA ASN A 436 0.69 -3.79 19.34
C ASN A 436 1.64 -3.74 18.11
N TYR A 437 2.00 -2.53 17.68
CA TYR A 437 2.83 -2.20 16.52
C TYR A 437 2.30 -2.83 15.23
N GLN A 438 0.97 -2.89 15.08
CA GLN A 438 0.34 -3.34 13.86
C GLN A 438 -0.66 -2.31 13.35
N PRO A 439 -0.26 -1.44 12.40
CA PRO A 439 -1.20 -0.52 11.78
C PRO A 439 -2.38 -1.31 11.17
N LEU A 440 -3.58 -0.77 11.34
CA LEU A 440 -4.84 -1.35 10.89
C LEU A 440 -5.51 -0.41 9.89
N PRO A 441 -5.32 -0.64 8.58
CA PRO A 441 -6.12 0.00 7.55
C PRO A 441 -7.61 -0.33 7.74
N VAL A 442 -8.44 0.70 7.85
CA VAL A 442 -9.86 0.58 8.21
C VAL A 442 -10.79 0.96 7.06
N PHE A 443 -12.07 0.58 7.19
CA PHE A 443 -13.12 0.77 6.19
C PHE A 443 -14.41 1.28 6.83
N GLY A 444 -15.36 1.76 6.03
CA GLY A 444 -16.69 2.15 6.49
C GLY A 444 -16.66 3.32 7.49
N ALA A 445 -17.29 3.13 8.65
CA ALA A 445 -17.44 4.19 9.65
C ALA A 445 -16.10 4.69 10.20
N ASP A 446 -15.15 3.79 10.45
CA ASP A 446 -13.83 4.15 10.96
C ASP A 446 -12.99 4.90 9.92
N ALA A 447 -13.02 4.44 8.66
CA ALA A 447 -12.38 5.17 7.57
C ALA A 447 -12.96 6.58 7.43
N LYS A 448 -14.29 6.71 7.47
CA LYS A 448 -14.98 8.00 7.42
C LYS A 448 -14.60 8.91 8.60
N LYS A 449 -14.39 8.35 9.80
CA LYS A 449 -13.95 9.10 10.98
C LYS A 449 -12.59 9.77 10.74
N ILE A 450 -11.61 9.02 10.24
CA ILE A 450 -10.26 9.53 9.95
C ILE A 450 -10.29 10.53 8.79
N VAL A 451 -11.05 10.26 7.72
CA VAL A 451 -11.22 11.19 6.59
C VAL A 451 -11.85 12.50 7.05
N ASN A 452 -12.90 12.44 7.87
CA ASN A 452 -13.54 13.64 8.43
C ASN A 452 -12.59 14.42 9.34
N GLU A 453 -11.73 13.74 10.07
CA GLU A 453 -10.71 14.38 10.89
C GLU A 453 -9.72 15.16 10.02
N LEU A 454 -9.17 14.54 8.97
CA LEU A 454 -8.31 15.21 7.99
C LEU A 454 -8.99 16.43 7.36
N ILE A 455 -10.27 16.34 7.02
CA ILE A 455 -11.05 17.47 6.51
C ILE A 455 -11.18 18.56 7.57
N ARG A 456 -11.52 18.20 8.82
CA ARG A 456 -11.72 19.14 9.93
C ARG A 456 -10.44 19.93 10.22
N ILE A 457 -9.30 19.25 10.28
CA ILE A 457 -8.00 19.89 10.59
C ILE A 457 -7.43 20.64 9.38
N SER A 458 -7.79 20.27 8.15
CA SER A 458 -7.33 20.98 6.95
C SER A 458 -8.18 22.22 6.62
N LYS A 459 -9.47 22.21 6.96
CA LYS A 459 -10.40 23.31 6.63
C LYS A 459 -9.96 24.72 7.10
N PRO A 460 -9.29 24.90 8.26
CA PRO A 460 -8.89 26.23 8.73
C PRO A 460 -7.78 26.90 7.91
N ILE A 461 -6.97 26.13 7.18
CA ILE A 461 -5.85 26.69 6.40
C ILE A 461 -6.28 27.00 4.96
N ASN A 462 -5.74 28.08 4.39
CA ASN A 462 -5.95 28.38 2.98
C ASN A 462 -5.37 27.25 2.11
N GLY A 463 -6.07 26.84 1.05
CA GLY A 463 -5.67 25.67 0.25
C GLY A 463 -5.90 24.32 0.94
N GLY A 464 -6.49 24.29 2.15
CA GLY A 464 -6.78 23.06 2.89
C GLY A 464 -7.60 22.05 2.09
N VAL A 465 -7.14 20.80 2.04
CA VAL A 465 -7.79 19.73 1.31
C VAL A 465 -9.02 19.24 2.05
N THR A 466 -10.17 19.29 1.39
CA THR A 466 -11.47 18.91 1.96
C THR A 466 -12.11 17.69 1.27
N THR A 467 -11.41 17.11 0.29
CA THR A 467 -11.84 15.92 -0.43
C THR A 467 -10.67 14.96 -0.57
N TYR A 468 -10.87 13.71 -0.14
CA TYR A 468 -9.87 12.67 -0.20
C TYR A 468 -10.40 11.48 -0.99
N ASP A 469 -9.61 10.96 -1.92
CA ASP A 469 -9.90 9.66 -2.52
C ASP A 469 -9.28 8.54 -1.66
N TYR A 470 -10.06 7.49 -1.47
CA TYR A 470 -9.68 6.30 -0.72
C TYR A 470 -10.56 5.13 -1.15
N PHE A 471 -9.99 3.94 -1.09
CA PHE A 471 -10.73 2.71 -1.32
C PHE A 471 -11.57 2.37 -0.09
N ASP A 472 -12.87 2.20 -0.30
CA ASP A 472 -13.79 1.76 0.73
C ASP A 472 -14.92 0.98 0.08
N PRO A 473 -15.14 -0.30 0.43
CA PRO A 473 -16.17 -1.12 -0.16
C PRO A 473 -17.61 -0.72 0.18
N PHE A 474 -17.85 0.24 1.10
CA PHE A 474 -19.18 0.55 1.67
C PHE A 474 -19.83 1.87 1.27
#